data_AF-A0AAW2XQ22-F1
#
_entry.id   AF-A0AAW2XQ22-F1
#
_cell.length_a   1.000
_cell.length_b   1.000
_cell.length_c   1.000
_cell.angle_alpha   90.00
_cell.angle_beta   90.00
_cell.angle_gamma   90.00
#
_symmetry.space_group_name_H-M   'P 1'
#
loop_
_entity.id
_entity.type
_entity.pdbx_description
1 polymer ?
#
loop_
_entity_poly.entity_id
_entity_poly.type
_entity_poly.pdbx_seq_one_letter_code
_entity_poly.pdbx_strand_id
1 'polypeptide(L)'
;MQFIYVLPGWEGSAADSRVLRDAISRRNGFVVPRGSYYLVDAGYTNGDGFLAPFRGQRYHLNDWSERYQPTTAEEFFNMRHASARNIIERQEMGGYQSDEEILEDESEREHPNSVDEDEELVTTIEPSNEWTTFRQNLAVNMFNTWRARHAR
;
A
#
# COMPACT_ATOMS: atom_id res chain seq x y z
N MET A 1 10.21 -5.69 10.83
CA MET A 1 9.76 -5.54 9.43
C MET A 1 10.99 -5.20 8.60
N GLN A 2 11.12 -5.74 7.38
CA GLN A 2 12.24 -5.45 6.48
C GLN A 2 11.73 -4.56 5.35
N PHE A 3 12.37 -3.41 5.13
CA PHE A 3 12.00 -2.53 4.03
C PHE A 3 12.35 -3.20 2.69
N ILE A 4 11.40 -3.19 1.76
CA ILE A 4 11.59 -3.73 0.41
C ILE A 4 12.12 -2.68 -0.57
N TYR A 5 11.90 -1.40 -0.26
CA TYR A 5 12.35 -0.26 -1.06
C TYR A 5 12.39 0.98 -0.19
N VAL A 6 13.48 1.75 -0.29
CA VAL A 6 13.62 3.05 0.37
C VAL A 6 14.08 4.04 -0.69
N LEU A 7 13.36 5.15 -0.82
CA LEU A 7 13.75 6.27 -1.67
C LEU A 7 14.06 7.49 -0.81
N PRO A 8 15.33 7.69 -0.41
CA PRO A 8 15.73 8.87 0.33
C PRO A 8 15.87 10.07 -0.61
N GLY A 9 15.33 11.21 -0.21
CA GLY A 9 15.61 12.51 -0.81
C GLY A 9 14.53 13.05 -1.76
N TRP A 10 13.89 14.14 -1.32
CA TRP A 10 13.26 15.12 -2.19
C TRP A 10 13.51 16.50 -1.61
N GLU A 11 14.05 17.43 -2.38
CA GLU A 11 14.26 18.80 -1.88
C GLU A 11 12.91 19.52 -1.72
N GLY A 12 12.66 20.05 -0.53
CA GLY A 12 11.41 20.75 -0.20
C GLY A 12 10.22 19.82 0.03
N SER A 13 9.06 20.15 -0.55
CA SER A 13 7.82 19.36 -0.42
C SER A 13 7.46 18.72 -1.76
N ALA A 14 7.17 17.42 -1.74
CA ALA A 14 6.70 16.67 -2.90
C ALA A 14 5.31 16.08 -2.63
N ALA A 15 4.48 16.03 -3.67
CA ALA A 15 3.23 15.29 -3.61
C ALA A 15 3.50 13.79 -3.63
N ASP A 16 2.78 13.03 -2.82
CA ASP A 16 2.79 11.56 -2.74
C ASP A 16 2.84 10.89 -4.12
N SER A 17 1.96 11.32 -5.04
CA SER A 17 1.85 10.78 -6.39
C SER A 17 3.14 10.95 -7.22
N ARG A 18 3.84 12.08 -7.00
CA ARG A 18 5.11 12.38 -7.68
C ARG A 18 6.23 11.48 -7.16
N VAL A 19 6.30 11.29 -5.84
CA VAL A 19 7.30 10.42 -5.20
C VAL A 19 7.11 8.97 -5.66
N LEU A 20 5.89 8.46 -5.67
CA LEU A 20 5.62 7.09 -6.11
C LEU A 20 5.88 6.89 -7.61
N ARG A 21 5.50 7.85 -8.46
CA ARG A 21 5.82 7.78 -9.90
C ARG A 21 7.32 7.74 -10.14
N ASP A 22 8.07 8.57 -9.42
CA ASP A 22 9.53 8.59 -9.50
C ASP A 22 10.13 7.26 -9.01
N ALA A 23 9.62 6.71 -7.91
CA ALA A 23 10.03 5.42 -7.38
C ALA A 23 9.88 4.28 -8.41
N ILE A 24 8.76 4.22 -9.15
CA ILE A 24 8.52 3.15 -10.14
C ILE A 24 9.33 3.36 -11.43
N SER A 25 9.51 4.61 -11.86
CA SER A 25 10.18 4.91 -13.13
C SER A 25 11.70 4.70 -13.13
N ARG A 26 12.31 4.48 -11.95
CA ARG A 26 13.76 4.22 -11.84
C ARG A 26 14.15 2.87 -12.45
N ARG A 27 15.36 2.77 -12.98
CA ARG A 27 15.92 1.53 -13.58
C ARG A 27 15.91 0.33 -12.61
N ASN A 28 16.12 0.57 -11.33
CA ASN A 28 15.98 -0.40 -10.23
C ASN A 28 14.90 0.11 -9.25
N GLY A 29 13.78 0.57 -9.80
CA GLY A 29 12.70 1.23 -9.08
C GLY A 29 11.88 0.28 -8.22
N PHE A 30 10.87 0.85 -7.56
CA PHE A 30 9.87 0.09 -6.84
C PHE A 30 9.06 -0.77 -7.82
N VAL A 31 8.99 -2.07 -7.58
CA VAL A 31 8.29 -3.02 -8.44
C VAL A 31 7.08 -3.63 -7.72
N VAL A 32 5.96 -3.70 -8.43
CA VAL A 32 4.78 -4.46 -8.00
C VAL A 32 4.79 -5.83 -8.69
N PRO A 33 4.99 -6.94 -7.95
CA PRO A 33 4.92 -8.28 -8.54
C PRO A 33 3.53 -8.56 -9.12
N ARG A 34 3.47 -9.29 -10.25
CA ARG A 34 2.18 -9.66 -10.86
C ARG A 34 1.33 -10.48 -9.89
N GLY A 35 0.02 -10.23 -9.93
CA GLY A 35 -0.95 -10.87 -9.05
C GLY A 35 -0.94 -10.34 -7.61
N SER A 36 -0.07 -9.38 -7.29
CA SER A 36 -0.04 -8.67 -6.02
C SER A 36 -0.45 -7.21 -6.20
N TYR A 37 -0.84 -6.57 -5.11
CA TYR A 37 -1.14 -5.14 -5.05
C TYR A 37 -0.74 -4.58 -3.69
N TYR A 38 -0.40 -3.29 -3.64
CA TYR A 38 -0.11 -2.59 -2.41
C TYR A 38 -1.31 -1.75 -1.95
N LEU A 39 -1.52 -1.71 -0.64
CA LEU A 39 -2.43 -0.77 -0.01
C LEU A 39 -1.71 0.57 0.14
N VAL A 40 -2.35 1.66 -0.29
CA VAL A 40 -1.74 3.00 -0.29
C VAL A 40 -2.60 4.01 0.46
N ASP A 41 -1.99 5.11 0.87
CA ASP A 41 -2.67 6.17 1.62
C ASP A 41 -3.74 6.86 0.78
N ALA A 42 -4.65 7.57 1.46
CA ALA A 42 -5.69 8.35 0.80
C ALA A 42 -5.14 9.53 -0.03
N GLY A 43 -3.84 9.85 0.05
CA GLY A 43 -3.15 10.82 -0.82
C GLY A 43 -2.84 10.28 -2.22
N TYR A 44 -2.89 8.96 -2.41
CA TYR A 44 -2.59 8.32 -3.69
C TYR A 44 -3.85 8.12 -4.54
N THR A 45 -3.64 7.88 -5.83
CA THR A 45 -4.67 7.47 -6.79
C THR A 45 -4.77 5.95 -6.84
N ASN A 46 -5.97 5.41 -7.12
CA ASN A 46 -6.07 3.99 -7.48
C ASN A 46 -5.48 3.81 -8.88
N GLY A 47 -4.28 3.25 -8.92
CA GLY A 47 -3.54 2.98 -10.15
C GLY A 47 -3.18 1.51 -10.23
N ASP A 48 -2.52 1.15 -11.32
CA ASP A 48 -2.11 -0.23 -11.56
C ASP A 48 -1.24 -0.74 -10.40
N GLY A 49 -1.63 -1.85 -9.78
CA GLY A 49 -0.95 -2.41 -8.61
C GLY A 49 -1.22 -1.73 -7.26
N PHE A 50 -2.07 -0.69 -7.19
CA PHE A 50 -2.28 0.10 -5.97
C PHE A 50 -3.76 0.31 -5.61
N LEU A 51 -4.11 0.01 -4.36
CA LEU A 51 -5.45 0.20 -3.81
C LEU A 51 -5.45 1.26 -2.69
N ALA A 52 -6.03 2.41 -2.99
CA ALA A 52 -6.30 3.46 -2.01
C ALA A 52 -7.60 3.18 -1.24
N PRO A 53 -7.80 3.72 -0.04
CA PRO A 53 -9.08 3.66 0.65
C PRO A 53 -10.18 4.43 -0.10
N PHE A 54 -11.45 4.13 0.22
CA PHE A 54 -12.58 4.92 -0.25
C PHE A 54 -12.62 6.26 0.48
N ARG A 55 -12.58 7.35 -0.29
CA ARG A 55 -12.69 8.72 0.23
C ARG A 55 -14.12 9.01 0.66
N GLY A 56 -14.28 9.85 1.68
CA GLY A 56 -15.59 10.23 2.23
C GLY A 56 -16.27 9.14 3.07
N GLN A 57 -15.58 8.02 3.31
CA GLN A 57 -16.04 6.93 4.17
C GLN A 57 -15.21 6.91 5.45
N ARG A 58 -15.77 6.35 6.52
CA ARG A 58 -15.07 6.14 7.80
C ARG A 58 -13.80 5.30 7.58
N TYR A 59 -12.73 5.61 8.31
CA TYR A 59 -11.42 4.96 8.09
C TYR A 59 -10.71 4.59 9.39
N HIS A 60 -10.75 5.43 10.43
CA HIS A 60 -9.93 5.19 11.62
C HIS A 60 -10.43 3.98 12.40
N LEU A 61 -9.50 3.16 12.91
CA LEU A 61 -9.84 1.95 13.64
C LEU A 61 -10.68 2.22 14.89
N ASN A 62 -10.45 3.37 15.54
CA ASN A 62 -11.20 3.81 16.71
C ASN A 62 -12.68 4.14 16.41
N ASP A 63 -13.03 4.31 15.13
CA ASP A 63 -14.40 4.62 14.76
C ASP A 63 -15.29 3.35 14.71
N TRP A 64 -14.71 2.15 14.85
CA TRP A 64 -15.42 0.88 14.74
C TRP A 64 -15.57 0.19 16.10
N SER A 65 -16.73 -0.40 16.36
CA SER A 65 -16.99 -1.20 17.56
C SER A 65 -18.15 -2.17 17.32
N GLU A 66 -18.46 -3.04 18.28
CA GLU A 66 -19.65 -3.92 18.20
C GLU A 66 -20.95 -3.16 17.90
N ARG A 67 -21.07 -1.91 18.39
CA ARG A 67 -22.23 -1.04 18.17
C ARG A 67 -22.17 -0.26 16.85
N TYR A 68 -20.98 -0.10 16.29
CA TYR A 68 -20.74 0.68 15.07
C TYR A 68 -19.98 -0.19 14.08
N GLN A 69 -20.70 -1.15 13.52
CA GLN A 69 -20.18 -2.04 12.48
C GLN A 69 -20.30 -1.38 11.10
N PRO A 70 -19.44 -1.77 10.14
CA PRO A 70 -19.56 -1.32 8.76
C PRO A 70 -20.93 -1.61 8.18
N THR A 71 -21.55 -0.58 7.60
CA THR A 71 -22.88 -0.66 6.99
C THR A 71 -22.82 -0.79 5.48
N THR A 72 -21.71 -0.35 4.88
CA THR A 72 -21.46 -0.45 3.44
C THR A 72 -20.22 -1.29 3.13
N ALA A 73 -20.12 -1.74 1.88
CA ALA A 73 -18.94 -2.44 1.39
C ALA A 73 -17.67 -1.58 1.47
N GLU A 74 -17.81 -0.29 1.23
CA GLU A 74 -16.71 0.68 1.20
C GLU A 74 -16.19 0.95 2.62
N GLU A 75 -17.09 1.09 3.59
CA GLU A 75 -16.77 1.16 5.02
C GLU A 75 -16.03 -0.10 5.47
N PHE A 76 -16.51 -1.28 5.07
CA PHE A 76 -15.89 -2.55 5.45
C PHE A 76 -14.49 -2.69 4.83
N PHE A 77 -14.32 -2.30 3.57
CA PHE A 77 -13.01 -2.24 2.91
C PHE A 77 -12.07 -1.31 3.68
N ASN A 78 -12.49 -0.09 4.01
CA ASN A 78 -11.68 0.88 4.75
C ASN A 78 -11.28 0.37 6.14
N MET A 79 -12.20 -0.27 6.87
CA MET A 79 -11.90 -0.88 8.17
C MET A 79 -10.79 -1.94 8.06
N ARG A 80 -10.85 -2.81 7.04
CA ARG A 80 -9.83 -3.85 6.79
C ARG A 80 -8.52 -3.25 6.31
N HIS A 81 -8.58 -2.22 5.47
CA HIS A 81 -7.42 -1.46 5.03
C HIS A 81 -6.69 -0.82 6.21
N ALA A 82 -7.40 -0.12 7.10
CA ALA A 82 -6.82 0.50 8.30
C ALA A 82 -6.27 -0.56 9.27
N SER A 83 -6.93 -1.72 9.37
CA SER A 83 -6.44 -2.84 10.18
C SER A 83 -5.09 -3.37 9.68
N ALA A 84 -4.95 -3.56 8.36
CA ALA A 84 -3.72 -4.01 7.73
C ALA A 84 -2.58 -2.99 7.95
N ARG A 85 -2.87 -1.70 7.78
CA ARG A 85 -1.90 -0.62 8.02
C ARG A 85 -1.40 -0.60 9.47
N ASN A 86 -2.30 -0.69 10.45
CA ASN A 86 -1.91 -0.67 11.86
C ASN A 86 -1.05 -1.89 12.26
N ILE A 87 -1.22 -3.04 11.61
CA ILE A 87 -0.33 -4.21 11.84
C ILE A 87 1.11 -3.87 11.40
N ILE A 88 1.26 -3.24 10.23
CA ILE A 88 2.56 -2.80 9.70
C ILE A 88 3.18 -1.75 10.64
N GLU A 89 2.44 -0.69 10.97
CA GLU A 89 2.94 0.41 11.81
C GLU A 89 3.37 -0.07 13.21
N ARG A 90 2.63 -1.02 13.81
CA ARG A 90 3.00 -1.59 15.12
C ARG A 90 4.27 -2.43 15.07
N GLN A 91 4.50 -3.15 13.97
CA GLN A 91 5.72 -3.95 13.80
C GLN A 91 6.95 -3.07 13.49
N GLU A 92 6.74 -1.90 12.91
CA GLU A 92 7.80 -0.92 12.66
C GLU A 92 8.12 -0.10 13.91
N MET A 93 7.11 0.42 14.63
CA MET A 93 7.34 1.27 15.81
C MET A 93 7.80 0.53 17.07
N GLY A 94 7.62 -0.80 17.15
CA GLY A 94 8.12 -1.60 18.26
C GLY A 94 9.64 -1.84 18.28
N GLY A 95 10.37 -1.38 17.25
CA GLY A 95 11.82 -1.57 17.11
C GLY A 95 12.69 -0.35 17.43
N TYR A 96 12.10 0.83 17.69
CA TYR A 96 12.87 2.04 17.99
C TYR A 96 13.07 2.21 19.50
N GLN A 97 13.90 1.36 20.10
CA GLN A 97 14.74 1.83 21.20
C GLN A 97 16.05 2.31 20.57
N SER A 98 16.32 3.59 20.80
CA SER A 98 17.50 4.34 20.42
C SER A 98 18.78 3.51 20.41
N ASP A 99 19.48 3.51 19.29
CA ASP A 99 20.89 3.91 19.24
C ASP A 99 21.17 4.40 17.81
N GLU A 100 21.27 5.71 17.71
CA GLU A 100 21.54 6.48 16.51
C GLU A 100 23.06 6.51 16.31
N GLU A 101 23.60 5.54 15.57
CA GLU A 101 24.95 5.62 15.00
C GLU A 101 24.83 5.47 13.49
N ILE A 102 24.76 6.62 12.81
CA ILE A 102 24.84 6.71 11.35
C ILE A 102 26.28 6.41 10.98
N LEU A 103 26.54 5.20 10.48
CA LEU A 103 27.75 4.89 9.73
C LEU A 103 27.43 5.04 8.24
N GLU A 104 27.91 6.13 7.66
CA GLU A 104 28.11 6.25 6.22
C GLU A 104 29.17 5.21 5.82
N ASP A 105 28.79 4.27 4.95
CA ASP A 105 29.76 3.47 4.20
C ASP A 105 29.27 3.26 2.77
N GLU A 106 29.96 3.92 1.85
CA GLU A 106 29.91 3.62 0.43
C GLU A 106 30.73 2.34 0.17
N SER A 107 30.07 1.27 -0.26
CA SER A 107 30.76 0.22 -1.00
C SER A 107 29.86 -0.29 -2.12
N GLU A 108 30.28 -0.01 -3.35
CA GLU A 108 29.72 -0.56 -4.58
C GLU A 108 29.58 -2.08 -4.48
N ARG A 109 28.34 -2.58 -4.56
CA ARG A 109 28.08 -3.99 -4.84
C ARG A 109 27.57 -4.11 -6.27
N GLU A 110 28.48 -4.40 -7.19
CA GLU A 110 28.11 -5.00 -8.46
C GLU A 110 27.48 -6.36 -8.19
N HIS A 111 26.17 -6.48 -8.42
CA HIS A 111 25.51 -7.77 -8.49
C HIS A 111 25.34 -8.17 -9.97
N PRO A 112 25.77 -9.38 -10.35
CA PRO A 112 25.82 -9.80 -11.74
C PRO A 112 24.40 -10.01 -12.29
N ASN A 113 24.27 -9.59 -13.55
CA ASN A 113 23.08 -9.62 -14.36
C ASN A 113 22.59 -11.07 -14.60
N SER A 114 21.41 -11.40 -14.08
CA SER A 114 20.54 -12.45 -14.63
C SER A 114 19.10 -12.16 -14.24
N VAL A 115 18.43 -11.33 -15.03
CA VAL A 115 16.98 -11.16 -14.96
C VAL A 115 16.41 -11.95 -16.14
N ASP A 116 15.69 -13.01 -15.83
CA ASP A 116 14.85 -13.70 -16.81
C ASP A 116 13.81 -12.69 -17.34
N GLU A 117 13.76 -12.51 -18.67
CA GLU A 117 13.07 -11.40 -19.36
C GLU A 117 11.53 -11.52 -19.42
N ASP A 118 10.90 -12.31 -18.56
CA ASP A 118 9.47 -12.67 -18.72
C ASP A 118 8.54 -12.15 -17.61
N GLU A 119 9.01 -11.32 -16.68
CA GLU A 119 8.15 -10.69 -15.67
C GLU A 119 7.59 -9.35 -16.16
N GLU A 120 6.37 -9.36 -16.68
CA GLU A 120 5.63 -8.15 -17.08
C GLU A 120 5.33 -7.29 -15.83
N LEU A 121 6.15 -6.25 -15.61
CA LEU A 121 6.06 -5.35 -14.47
C LEU A 121 5.03 -4.23 -14.71
N VAL A 122 4.47 -3.69 -13.63
CA VAL A 122 3.71 -2.44 -13.68
C VAL A 122 4.68 -1.29 -13.98
N THR A 123 4.52 -0.64 -15.12
CA THR A 123 5.45 0.40 -15.61
C THR A 123 4.94 1.84 -15.43
N THR A 124 3.65 2.03 -15.12
CA THR A 124 3.04 3.38 -15.01
C THR A 124 2.01 3.47 -13.88
N ILE A 125 1.90 4.65 -13.27
CA ILE A 125 0.91 4.95 -12.21
C ILE A 125 -0.01 6.02 -12.73
N GLU A 126 -1.06 5.59 -13.40
CA GLU A 126 -2.16 6.45 -13.80
C GLU A 126 -3.44 5.96 -13.14
N PRO A 127 -4.42 6.85 -12.87
CA PRO A 127 -5.74 6.43 -12.44
C PRO A 127 -6.29 5.37 -13.38
N SER A 128 -6.57 4.18 -12.86
CA SER A 128 -7.08 3.08 -13.69
C SER A 128 -8.52 2.78 -13.35
N ASN A 129 -9.38 2.83 -14.37
CA ASN A 129 -10.78 2.42 -14.26
C ASN A 129 -10.90 0.94 -13.91
N GLU A 130 -9.98 0.11 -14.41
CA GLU A 130 -9.93 -1.33 -14.13
C GLU A 130 -9.63 -1.58 -12.66
N TRP A 131 -8.62 -0.91 -12.11
CA TRP A 131 -8.28 -1.03 -10.69
C TRP A 131 -9.31 -0.40 -9.76
N THR A 132 -9.96 0.68 -10.21
CA THR A 132 -11.11 1.23 -9.51
C THR A 132 -12.26 0.23 -9.43
N THR A 133 -12.56 -0.44 -10.55
CA THR A 133 -13.60 -1.48 -10.65
C THR A 133 -13.22 -2.71 -9.82
N PHE A 134 -11.96 -3.13 -9.89
CA PHE A 134 -11.42 -4.23 -9.09
C PHE A 134 -11.59 -3.95 -7.60
N ARG A 135 -11.23 -2.76 -7.13
CA ARG A 135 -11.43 -2.34 -5.73
C ARG A 135 -12.90 -2.38 -5.33
N GLN A 136 -13.81 -1.87 -6.16
CA GLN A 136 -15.25 -1.91 -5.90
C GLN A 136 -15.76 -3.34 -5.76
N ASN A 137 -15.41 -4.22 -6.71
CA ASN A 137 -15.81 -5.63 -6.68
C ASN A 137 -15.22 -6.37 -5.48
N LEU A 138 -13.95 -6.10 -5.15
CA LEU A 138 -13.29 -6.67 -3.99
C LEU A 138 -13.99 -6.26 -2.69
N ALA A 139 -14.31 -4.97 -2.53
CA ALA A 139 -15.03 -4.45 -1.38
C ALA A 139 -16.40 -5.14 -1.21
N VAL A 140 -17.18 -5.26 -2.28
CA VAL A 140 -18.49 -5.94 -2.29
C VAL A 140 -18.34 -7.41 -1.88
N ASN A 141 -17.39 -8.13 -2.46
CA ASN A 141 -17.15 -9.55 -2.15
C ASN A 141 -16.73 -9.76 -0.69
N MET A 142 -15.82 -8.93 -0.19
CA MET A 142 -15.38 -8.95 1.21
C MET A 142 -16.54 -8.72 2.16
N PHE A 143 -17.39 -7.73 1.87
CA PHE A 143 -18.53 -7.38 2.70
C PHE A 143 -19.61 -8.47 2.70
N ASN A 144 -19.96 -9.02 1.54
CA ASN A 144 -20.92 -10.11 1.45
C ASN A 144 -20.45 -11.35 2.21
N THR A 145 -19.16 -11.69 2.08
CA THR A 145 -18.54 -12.79 2.83
C THR A 145 -18.60 -12.56 4.33
N TRP A 146 -18.31 -11.34 4.77
CA TRP A 146 -18.39 -10.95 6.18
C TRP A 146 -19.82 -11.07 6.71
N ARG A 147 -20.81 -10.49 6.00
CA ARG A 147 -22.22 -10.58 6.38
C ARG A 147 -22.71 -12.01 6.50
N ALA A 148 -22.35 -12.89 5.55
CA ALA A 148 -22.75 -14.30 5.58
C ALA A 148 -22.22 -15.05 6.82
N ARG A 149 -21.05 -14.66 7.34
CA ARG A 149 -20.47 -15.26 8.55
C ARG A 149 -21.11 -14.75 9.85
N HIS A 150 -21.66 -13.53 9.85
CA HIS A 150 -22.22 -12.87 11.03
C HIS A 150 -23.75 -12.94 11.09
N ALA A 151 -24.40 -13.55 10.09
CA ALA A 151 -25.85 -13.78 10.07
C ALA A 151 -26.27 -15.09 10.78
N ARG A 152 -25.42 -15.65 11.66
CA ARG A 152 -25.68 -16.88 12.42
C ARG A 152 -25.93 -16.59 13.89
#